data_AF-A0A5C7Q7T6-F1
#
_entry.id   AF-A0A5C7Q7T6-F1
#
_cell.length_a   1.000
_cell.length_b   1.000
_cell.length_c   1.000
_cell.angle_alpha   90.00
_cell.angle_beta   90.00
_cell.angle_gamma   90.00
#
_symmetry.space_group_name_H-M   'P 1'
#
loop_
_entity.id
_entity.type
_entity.pdbx_description
1 polymer ?
#
loop_
_entity_poly.entity_id
_entity_poly.type
_entity_poly.pdbx_seq_one_letter_code
_entity_poly.pdbx_strand_id
1 'polypeptide(L)'
;MSTEPQYEIRMNRQQVAVVRQALEMYSRLLAGQIDTVMHDAFIDRYGSETWNYDSQKRICGELKAAVFPELRANAFYGVGSRVYPQHNTAWDIMQVLRHRLAWDRHAEEGGQGDTNVVCFDRPICFGEEPLPTIRKVAKEGEDNGRVS
;
A
#
# COMPACT_ATOMS: atom_id res chain seq x y z
N MET A 1 -1.97 -12.73 25.65
CA MET A 1 -1.57 -12.37 24.28
C MET A 1 -1.67 -13.64 23.47
N SER A 2 -2.53 -13.69 22.45
CA SER A 2 -2.54 -14.83 21.51
C SER A 2 -1.17 -14.87 20.84
N THR A 3 -0.48 -16.00 20.91
CA THR A 3 0.80 -16.21 20.22
C THR A 3 0.50 -16.67 18.80
N GLU A 4 0.01 -15.75 17.96
CA GLU A 4 -0.20 -16.04 16.54
C GLU A 4 1.15 -16.46 15.90
N PRO A 5 1.14 -17.48 15.03
CA PRO A 5 2.36 -17.91 14.35
C PRO A 5 2.90 -16.79 13.45
N GLN A 6 4.22 -16.60 13.46
CA GLN A 6 4.89 -15.64 12.59
C GLN A 6 5.44 -16.32 11.34
N TYR A 7 5.36 -15.63 10.21
CA TYR A 7 5.81 -16.11 8.91
C TYR A 7 6.87 -15.15 8.33
N GLU A 8 7.96 -15.69 7.77
CA GLU A 8 8.95 -14.94 7.00
C GLU A 8 8.81 -15.29 5.52
N ILE A 9 8.80 -14.27 4.66
CA ILE A 9 8.78 -14.42 3.21
C ILE A 9 9.99 -13.69 2.62
N ARG A 10 10.70 -14.35 1.69
CA ARG A 10 11.80 -13.73 0.93
C ARG A 10 11.25 -13.23 -0.40
N MET A 11 11.42 -11.94 -0.64
CA MET A 11 10.97 -11.25 -1.84
C MET A 11 12.07 -10.34 -2.36
N ASN A 12 12.23 -10.24 -3.68
CA ASN A 12 13.04 -9.20 -4.28
C ASN A 12 12.31 -7.84 -4.23
N ARG A 13 13.02 -6.76 -4.56
CA ARG A 13 12.47 -5.40 -4.53
C ARG A 13 11.19 -5.26 -5.38
N GLN A 14 11.17 -5.86 -6.57
CA GLN A 14 10.02 -5.80 -7.47
C GLN A 14 8.79 -6.49 -6.86
N GLN A 15 8.97 -7.66 -6.26
CA GLN A 15 7.89 -8.39 -5.58
C GLN A 15 7.34 -7.60 -4.38
N VAL A 16 8.21 -7.00 -3.57
CA VAL A 16 7.79 -6.12 -2.46
C VAL A 16 6.98 -4.93 -2.99
N ALA A 17 7.39 -4.33 -4.12
CA ALA A 17 6.67 -3.22 -4.73
C ALA A 17 5.28 -3.62 -5.23
N VAL A 18 5.14 -4.82 -5.82
CA VAL A 18 3.84 -5.38 -6.24
C VAL A 18 2.94 -5.62 -5.03
N VAL A 19 3.45 -6.23 -3.95
CA VAL A 19 2.68 -6.45 -2.73
C VAL A 19 2.23 -5.13 -2.11
N ARG A 20 3.11 -4.12 -2.04
CA ARG A 20 2.76 -2.77 -1.58
C ARG A 20 1.59 -2.18 -2.38
N GLN A 21 1.64 -2.26 -3.71
CA GLN A 21 0.58 -1.73 -4.58
C GLN A 21 -0.74 -2.48 -4.39
N ALA A 22 -0.68 -3.82 -4.31
CA ALA A 22 -1.85 -4.65 -4.07
C ALA A 22 -2.52 -4.32 -2.72
N LEU A 23 -1.73 -4.13 -1.66
CA LEU A 23 -2.22 -3.76 -0.34
C LEU A 23 -2.82 -2.34 -0.31
N GLU A 24 -2.23 -1.40 -1.05
CA GLU A 24 -2.81 -0.06 -1.21
C GLU A 24 -4.19 -0.13 -1.89
N MET A 25 -4.29 -0.85 -3.01
CA MET A 25 -5.57 -1.03 -3.70
C MET A 25 -6.60 -1.74 -2.82
N TYR A 26 -6.20 -2.80 -2.13
CA TYR A 26 -7.08 -3.55 -1.23
C TYR A 26 -7.58 -2.69 -0.08
N SER A 27 -6.68 -1.93 0.55
CA SER A 27 -7.02 -0.97 1.61
C SER A 27 -8.02 0.09 1.09
N ARG A 28 -7.74 0.73 -0.06
CA ARG A 28 -8.63 1.75 -0.64
C ARG A 28 -10.00 1.22 -1.04
N LEU A 29 -10.06 0.01 -1.58
CA LEU A 29 -11.32 -0.65 -1.95
C LEU A 29 -12.21 -0.85 -0.72
N LEU A 30 -11.66 -1.36 0.38
CA LEU A 30 -12.37 -1.54 1.65
C LEU A 30 -12.79 -0.20 2.28
N ALA A 31 -12.07 0.89 2.00
CA ALA A 31 -12.43 2.24 2.45
C ALA A 31 -13.53 2.93 1.62
N GLY A 32 -13.97 2.32 0.51
CA GLY A 32 -14.94 2.92 -0.40
C GLY A 32 -14.35 3.95 -1.38
N GLN A 33 -13.03 3.96 -1.58
CA GLN A 33 -12.33 4.78 -2.57
C GLN A 33 -12.27 4.09 -3.95
N ILE A 34 -13.44 3.63 -4.42
CA ILE A 34 -13.58 2.81 -5.64
C ILE A 34 -13.07 3.55 -6.88
N ASP A 35 -13.42 4.82 -7.02
CA ASP A 35 -12.99 5.69 -8.12
C ASP A 35 -11.47 5.78 -8.24
N THR A 36 -10.78 5.91 -7.10
CA THR A 36 -9.32 5.96 -7.03
C THR A 36 -8.69 4.63 -7.42
N VAL A 37 -9.23 3.51 -6.90
CA VAL A 37 -8.74 2.16 -7.27
C VAL A 37 -8.89 1.92 -8.77
N MET A 38 -10.03 2.29 -9.35
CA MET A 38 -10.28 2.12 -10.78
C MET A 38 -9.37 3.01 -11.63
N HIS A 39 -9.13 4.25 -11.19
CA HIS A 39 -8.17 5.14 -11.84
C HIS A 39 -6.77 4.52 -11.85
N ASP A 40 -6.25 4.17 -10.68
CA ASP A 40 -4.87 3.70 -10.54
C ASP A 40 -4.61 2.34 -11.21
N ALA A 41 -5.62 1.48 -11.30
CA ALA A 41 -5.50 0.16 -11.91
C ALA A 41 -5.63 0.17 -13.44
N PHE A 42 -6.39 1.12 -14.01
CA PHE A 42 -6.86 1.02 -15.39
C PHE A 42 -6.59 2.25 -16.26
N ILE A 43 -6.02 3.33 -15.72
CA ILE A 43 -5.73 4.55 -16.50
C ILE A 43 -4.85 4.25 -17.73
N ASP A 44 -3.82 3.41 -17.57
CA ASP A 44 -2.92 3.03 -18.65
C ASP A 44 -3.55 2.04 -19.64
N ARG A 45 -4.63 1.36 -19.25
CA ARG A 45 -5.26 0.30 -20.05
C ARG A 45 -6.22 0.84 -21.10
N TYR A 46 -6.97 1.87 -20.78
CA TYR A 46 -8.11 2.31 -21.60
C TYR A 46 -7.88 3.66 -22.29
N GLY A 47 -6.86 4.42 -21.87
CA GLY A 47 -6.67 5.79 -22.34
C GLY A 47 -7.85 6.70 -21.98
N SER A 48 -7.63 8.01 -22.03
CA SER A 48 -8.64 8.99 -21.60
C SER A 48 -9.90 9.04 -22.49
N GLU A 49 -9.85 8.48 -23.71
CA GLU A 49 -10.97 8.52 -24.67
C GLU A 49 -12.07 7.50 -24.34
N THR A 50 -11.71 6.27 -23.95
CA THR A 50 -12.70 5.23 -23.62
C THR A 50 -13.04 5.19 -22.13
N TRP A 51 -12.12 5.62 -21.27
CA TRP A 51 -12.32 5.78 -19.83
C TRP A 51 -12.35 7.26 -19.47
N ASN A 52 -13.40 7.95 -19.93
CA ASN A 52 -13.60 9.36 -19.59
C ASN A 52 -14.17 9.54 -18.17
N TYR A 53 -13.94 10.73 -17.60
CA TYR A 53 -14.30 11.07 -16.23
C TYR A 53 -15.78 10.83 -15.90
N ASP A 54 -16.70 11.18 -16.81
CA ASP A 54 -18.14 11.03 -16.58
C ASP A 54 -18.56 9.56 -16.51
N SER A 55 -18.01 8.73 -17.40
CA SER A 55 -18.28 7.28 -17.41
C SER A 55 -17.74 6.62 -16.15
N GLN A 56 -16.51 6.98 -15.75
CA GLN A 56 -15.90 6.50 -14.51
C GLN A 56 -16.73 6.90 -13.29
N LYS A 57 -17.11 8.19 -13.19
CA LYS A 57 -17.87 8.72 -12.05
C LYS A 57 -19.23 8.03 -11.93
N ARG A 58 -19.92 7.80 -13.05
CA ARG A 58 -21.21 7.08 -13.05
C ARG A 58 -21.04 5.64 -12.57
N ILE A 59 -20.17 4.86 -13.20
CA ILE A 59 -19.99 3.44 -12.88
C ILE A 59 -19.48 3.25 -11.44
N CYS A 60 -18.47 4.02 -11.04
CA CYS A 60 -17.93 3.94 -9.68
C CYS A 60 -18.96 4.42 -8.64
N GLY A 61 -19.77 5.43 -8.98
CA GLY A 61 -20.84 5.93 -8.12
C GLY A 61 -21.94 4.89 -7.89
N GLU A 62 -22.40 4.23 -8.95
CA GLU A 62 -23.39 3.15 -8.86
C GLU A 62 -22.85 1.97 -8.05
N LEU A 63 -21.62 1.52 -8.33
CA LEU A 63 -20.99 0.43 -7.57
C LEU A 63 -20.82 0.80 -6.09
N LYS A 64 -20.40 2.03 -5.80
CA LYS A 64 -20.24 2.51 -4.42
C LYS A 64 -21.57 2.57 -3.68
N ALA A 65 -22.63 3.07 -4.32
CA ALA A 65 -23.96 3.11 -3.72
C ALA A 65 -24.51 1.71 -3.41
N ALA A 66 -24.14 0.70 -4.22
CA ALA A 66 -24.53 -0.68 -4.00
C ALA A 66 -23.74 -1.37 -2.86
N VAL A 67 -22.43 -1.11 -2.76
CA VAL A 67 -21.53 -1.79 -1.80
C VAL A 67 -21.46 -1.05 -0.45
N PHE A 68 -21.60 0.27 -0.46
CA PHE A 68 -21.51 1.15 0.72
C PHE A 68 -22.72 2.09 0.80
N PRO A 69 -23.96 1.57 0.95
CA PRO A 69 -25.19 2.37 0.92
C PRO A 69 -25.26 3.45 2.01
N GLU A 70 -24.48 3.30 3.09
CA GLU A 70 -24.37 4.25 4.20
C GLU A 70 -23.48 5.47 3.88
N LEU A 71 -22.61 5.37 2.86
CA LEU A 71 -21.71 6.45 2.47
C LEU A 71 -22.38 7.39 1.48
N ARG A 72 -22.21 8.70 1.69
CA ARG A 72 -22.51 9.70 0.64
C ARG A 72 -21.55 9.51 -0.53
N ALA A 73 -21.94 9.95 -1.73
CA ALA A 73 -21.16 9.78 -2.96
C ALA A 73 -19.66 10.16 -2.80
N ASN A 74 -19.37 11.29 -2.15
CA ASN A 74 -18.02 11.80 -1.94
C ASN A 74 -17.39 11.42 -0.58
N ALA A 75 -18.04 10.54 0.19
CA ALA A 75 -17.55 10.10 1.49
C ALA A 75 -16.80 8.77 1.38
N PHE A 76 -15.77 8.58 2.19
CA PHE A 76 -15.05 7.32 2.31
C PHE A 76 -14.64 7.15 3.77
N TYR A 77 -14.33 5.92 4.16
CA TYR A 77 -13.78 5.67 5.48
C TYR A 77 -12.35 6.20 5.55
N GLY A 78 -12.06 6.98 6.60
CA GLY A 78 -10.70 7.41 6.90
C GLY A 78 -9.88 6.26 7.46
N VAL A 79 -8.55 6.40 7.36
CA VAL A 79 -7.61 5.51 8.04
C VAL A 79 -7.91 5.51 9.55
N GLY A 80 -7.93 4.33 10.16
CA GLY A 80 -8.34 4.13 11.56
C GLY A 80 -9.85 3.91 11.75
N SER A 81 -10.65 3.94 10.67
CA SER A 81 -12.05 3.52 10.73
C SER A 81 -12.16 2.07 11.20
N ARG A 82 -13.08 1.81 12.13
CA ARG A 82 -13.33 0.45 12.67
C ARG A 82 -14.38 -0.33 11.89
N VAL A 83 -15.01 0.27 10.88
CA VAL A 83 -16.06 -0.39 10.09
C VAL A 83 -15.48 -1.58 9.31
N TYR A 84 -14.24 -1.44 8.81
CA TYR A 84 -13.51 -2.50 8.12
C TYR A 84 -12.09 -2.61 8.70
N PRO A 85 -11.86 -3.38 9.78
CA PRO A 85 -10.55 -3.51 10.39
C PRO A 85 -9.44 -3.95 9.41
N GLN A 86 -9.80 -4.76 8.41
CA GLN A 86 -8.87 -5.24 7.38
C GLN A 86 -8.30 -4.10 6.52
N HIS A 87 -9.02 -2.98 6.36
CA HIS A 87 -8.51 -1.78 5.70
C HIS A 87 -7.27 -1.24 6.43
N ASN A 88 -7.34 -1.17 7.77
CA ASN A 88 -6.25 -0.69 8.61
C ASN A 88 -5.07 -1.66 8.60
N THR A 89 -5.32 -2.97 8.70
CA THR A 89 -4.25 -3.98 8.59
C THR A 89 -3.51 -3.87 7.26
N ALA A 90 -4.24 -3.75 6.15
CA ALA A 90 -3.62 -3.59 4.83
C ALA A 90 -2.85 -2.27 4.71
N TRP A 91 -3.38 -1.18 5.27
CA TRP A 91 -2.72 0.12 5.32
C TRP A 91 -1.41 0.05 6.12
N ASP A 92 -1.44 -0.52 7.32
CA ASP A 92 -0.30 -0.65 8.21
C ASP A 92 0.85 -1.44 7.56
N ILE A 93 0.55 -2.58 6.93
CA ILE A 93 1.55 -3.37 6.20
C ILE A 93 2.11 -2.54 5.03
N MET A 94 1.24 -1.92 4.22
CA MET A 94 1.65 -1.10 3.09
C MET A 94 2.59 0.05 3.50
N GLN A 95 2.30 0.71 4.63
CA GLN A 95 3.12 1.79 5.18
C GLN A 95 4.53 1.32 5.55
N VAL A 96 4.66 0.14 6.17
CA VAL A 96 5.96 -0.47 6.48
C VAL A 96 6.75 -0.74 5.21
N LEU A 97 6.12 -1.35 4.20
CA LEU A 97 6.77 -1.66 2.93
C LEU A 97 7.20 -0.38 2.19
N ARG A 98 6.32 0.63 2.15
CA ARG A 98 6.59 1.93 1.53
C ARG A 98 7.76 2.62 2.19
N HIS A 99 7.79 2.65 3.52
CA HIS A 99 8.86 3.24 4.30
C HIS A 99 10.22 2.60 4.01
N ARG A 100 10.28 1.26 4.01
CA ARG A 100 11.52 0.53 3.69
C ARG A 100 12.02 0.82 2.28
N LEU A 101 11.13 0.76 1.28
CA LEU A 101 11.49 1.00 -0.11
C LEU A 101 11.97 2.44 -0.36
N ALA A 102 11.37 3.43 0.33
CA ALA A 102 11.78 4.83 0.26
C ALA A 102 13.21 5.01 0.78
N TRP A 103 13.51 4.48 1.97
CA TRP A 103 14.87 4.55 2.54
C TRP A 103 15.90 3.76 1.73
N ASP A 104 15.53 2.62 1.16
CA ASP A 104 16.42 1.87 0.27
C ASP A 104 16.78 2.66 -0.99
N ARG A 105 15.79 3.32 -1.61
CA ARG A 105 16.02 4.16 -2.80
C ARG A 105 16.87 5.37 -2.46
N HIS A 106 16.54 6.07 -1.37
CA HIS A 106 17.28 7.24 -0.93
C HIS A 106 18.76 6.92 -0.67
N ALA A 107 19.06 5.75 -0.09
CA ALA A 107 20.44 5.30 0.09
C ALA A 107 21.15 5.01 -1.25
N GLU A 108 20.46 4.42 -2.22
CA GLU A 108 21.00 4.14 -3.57
C GLU A 108 21.28 5.44 -4.36
N GLU A 109 20.48 6.48 -4.13
CA GLU A 109 20.65 7.81 -4.72
C GLU A 109 21.69 8.67 -3.98
N GLY A 110 22.42 8.09 -3.03
CA GLY A 110 23.47 8.79 -2.28
C GLY A 110 22.94 9.81 -1.26
N GLY A 111 21.71 9.61 -0.77
CA GLY A 111 21.07 10.50 0.19
C GLY A 111 20.51 11.78 -0.43
N GLN A 112 20.19 11.75 -1.72
CA GLN A 112 19.60 12.87 -2.45
C GLN A 112 18.07 12.77 -2.43
N GLY A 113 17.39 13.93 -2.43
CA GLY A 113 15.94 14.03 -2.48
C GLY A 113 15.33 14.69 -1.24
N ASP A 114 14.08 15.13 -1.38
CA ASP A 114 13.32 15.68 -0.26
C ASP A 114 12.78 14.54 0.61
N THR A 115 13.20 14.52 1.88
CA THR A 115 12.74 13.54 2.86
C THR A 115 11.53 14.02 3.65
N ASN A 116 11.03 15.23 3.42
CA ASN A 116 9.83 15.79 4.07
C ASN A 116 8.51 15.24 3.49
N VAL A 117 8.54 14.04 2.92
CA VAL A 117 7.37 13.36 2.37
C VAL A 117 6.99 12.17 3.24
N VAL A 118 5.69 11.87 3.31
CA VAL A 118 5.06 10.90 4.24
C VAL A 118 5.59 9.46 4.09
N CYS A 119 6.37 9.15 3.04
CA CYS A 119 7.02 7.84 2.94
C CYS A 119 8.26 7.68 3.84
N PHE A 120 8.87 8.76 4.32
CA PHE A 120 10.03 8.69 5.23
C PHE A 120 9.65 8.71 6.71
N ASP A 121 8.42 9.14 7.04
CA ASP A 121 7.89 9.09 8.40
C ASP A 121 7.78 7.65 8.92
N ARG A 122 7.93 7.48 10.23
CA ARG A 122 7.73 6.17 10.88
C ARG A 122 6.28 5.72 10.67
N PRO A 123 6.04 4.46 10.26
CA PRO A 123 4.68 3.95 10.14
C PRO A 123 3.91 4.06 11.46
N ILE A 124 2.68 4.58 11.38
CA ILE A 124 1.73 4.64 12.49
C ILE A 124 0.82 3.41 12.37
N CYS A 125 0.58 2.73 13.49
CA CYS A 125 -0.31 1.58 13.57
C CYS A 125 -1.75 2.02 13.81
N PHE A 126 -2.65 1.60 12.93
CA PHE A 126 -4.10 1.82 13.04
C PHE A 126 -4.88 0.53 13.25
N GLY A 127 -4.31 -0.61 12.84
CA GLY A 127 -4.88 -1.94 13.04
C GLY A 127 -4.76 -2.43 14.48
N GLU A 128 -5.33 -3.59 14.74
CA GLU A 128 -5.25 -4.24 16.06
C GLU A 128 -3.97 -5.08 16.22
N GLU A 129 -3.39 -5.50 15.09
CA GLU A 129 -2.16 -6.29 15.04
C GLU A 129 -0.91 -5.39 15.06
N PRO A 130 0.21 -5.86 15.66
CA PRO A 130 1.46 -5.11 15.63
C PRO A 130 1.94 -4.92 14.18
N LEU A 131 2.66 -3.81 13.94
CA LEU A 131 3.27 -3.55 12.64
C LEU A 131 4.22 -4.70 12.24
N PRO A 132 4.17 -5.15 10.97
CA PRO A 132 5.11 -6.13 10.48
C PRO A 132 6.52 -5.53 10.42
N THR A 133 7.52 -6.41 10.33
CA THR A 133 8.92 -6.02 10.14
C THR A 133 9.41 -6.41 8.76
N ILE A 134 10.29 -5.60 8.17
CA ILE A 134 10.99 -5.91 6.92
C ILE A 134 12.47 -5.56 7.05
N ARG A 135 13.33 -6.44 6.55
CA ARG A 135 14.80 -6.25 6.51
C ARG A 135 15.34 -6.54 5.12
N LYS A 136 16.33 -5.76 4.70
CA LYS A 136 17.14 -6.06 3.51
C LYS A 136 18.12 -7.18 3.88
N VAL A 137 18.16 -8.24 3.08
CA VAL A 137 19.11 -9.34 3.24
C VAL A 137 20.15 -9.27 2.12
N ALA A 138 21.40 -9.65 2.41
CA ALA A 138 22.44 -9.77 1.41
C ALA A 138 22.05 -10.83 0.36
N LYS A 139 22.53 -10.66 -0.88
CA LYS A 139 22.41 -11.72 -1.88
C LYS A 139 23.26 -12.92 -1.41
N GLU A 140 22.70 -14.12 -1.51
CA GLU A 140 23.46 -15.34 -1.26
C GLU A 140 24.62 -15.39 -2.26
N GLY A 141 25.86 -15.25 -1.76
CA GLY A 141 27.09 -15.21 -2.56
C GLY A 141 28.01 -13.98 -2.38
N GLU A 142 27.62 -12.97 -1.60
CA GLU A 142 28.49 -11.79 -1.30
C GLU A 142 29.31 -11.92 -0.01
N ASP A 143 29.35 -13.10 0.62
CA ASP A 143 30.30 -13.41 1.69
C ASP A 143 31.35 -14.38 1.16
N ASN A 144 32.40 -13.84 0.55
CA ASN A 144 33.64 -14.57 0.33
C ASN A 144 34.83 -13.59 0.28
N GLY A 145 35.53 -13.49 1.42
CA GLY A 145 36.96 -13.19 1.41
C GLY A 145 37.36 -11.78 1.84
N ARG A 146 37.16 -11.44 3.11
CA ARG A 146 38.17 -10.68 3.86
C ARG A 146 38.55 -11.45 5.11
N VAL A 147 39.45 -12.40 4.94
CA VAL A 147 40.38 -12.81 5.99
C VAL A 147 41.77 -12.47 5.47
N SER A 148 42.37 -11.50 6.13
CA SER A 148 43.76 -11.05 6.05
C SER A 148 44.75 -12.17 6.32
#